data_AF-A0A7X0H3L4-F1
#
_entry.id   AF-A0A7X0H3L4-F1
#
_cell.length_a   1.000
_cell.length_b   1.000
_cell.length_c   1.000
_cell.angle_alpha   90.00
_cell.angle_beta   90.00
_cell.angle_gamma   90.00
#
_symmetry.space_group_name_H-M   'P 1'
#
loop_
_entity.id
_entity.type
_entity.pdbx_description
1 polymer ?
#
loop_
_entity_poly.entity_id
_entity_poly.type
_entity_poly.pdbx_seq_one_letter_code
_entity_poly.pdbx_strand_id
1 'polypeptide(L)'
;MSVIAKSNASRRGGVLRSAIRWAAVSLVLGGLLIANPSSAAPSFHTVKDNQWVHGSHVLRTLVDQWLVVDLQNEDKAYLWDVSITAEQDQTRIVLGMSSEFIFAAVLKGQANCEAGVLESGDVLLLRHLGTTPPGKNVFAAREFAQTLRDAGRSDLATDLDRTIKVQKQKRFWGVLRPTNLNVGSPMNDDVEALRQSYTTPTLVRLKRSVDDIHELPELVAFTFLQAANANNAETIAALLDPTPFRSSAKEGRLEEDRRAIATRVLEQNWASGIALGSIKATPDPMRFVFLAGNKPYQIHLTVFDGGVFVQRIEPITAATPTP
;
A
#
# COMPACT_ATOMS: atom_id res chain seq x y z
N MET A 1 75.55 10.85 2.88
CA MET A 1 75.59 9.37 2.83
C MET A 1 76.02 8.86 4.19
N SER A 2 75.15 8.06 4.83
CA SER A 2 75.32 7.41 6.14
C SER A 2 75.47 8.32 7.37
N VAL A 3 75.03 7.77 8.51
CA VAL A 3 75.45 8.01 9.90
C VAL A 3 74.45 8.75 10.85
N ILE A 4 73.78 7.90 11.67
CA ILE A 4 73.52 8.00 13.13
C ILE A 4 72.45 8.97 13.66
N ALA A 5 71.39 8.49 14.35
CA ALA A 5 71.31 8.22 15.81
C ALA A 5 69.87 8.12 16.34
N LYS A 6 69.73 7.31 17.40
CA LYS A 6 68.58 7.09 18.29
C LYS A 6 68.20 8.35 19.09
N SER A 7 66.94 8.48 19.55
CA SER A 7 66.61 8.34 21.00
C SER A 7 65.09 8.36 21.27
N ASN A 8 64.72 7.64 22.32
CA ASN A 8 63.39 7.52 22.90
C ASN A 8 63.00 8.72 23.78
N ALA A 9 61.70 8.75 24.07
CA ALA A 9 61.04 9.08 25.34
C ALA A 9 60.44 10.48 25.55
N SER A 10 59.11 10.43 25.68
CA SER A 10 58.26 11.14 26.64
C SER A 10 58.17 12.67 26.56
N ARG A 11 56.94 13.15 26.37
CA ARG A 11 56.31 14.09 27.31
C ARG A 11 54.82 14.26 27.01
N ARG A 12 54.05 14.23 28.10
CA ARG A 12 52.65 14.60 28.22
C ARG A 12 52.43 16.07 27.83
N GLY A 13 51.25 16.35 27.29
CA GLY A 13 50.67 17.68 27.06
C GLY A 13 49.82 17.63 25.79
N GLY A 14 48.65 18.23 25.66
CA GLY A 14 47.79 19.01 26.55
C GLY A 14 46.36 18.86 26.03
N VAL A 15 45.36 19.03 26.89
CA VAL A 15 44.58 20.28 27.00
C VAL A 15 43.75 20.59 25.76
N LEU A 16 42.44 20.46 25.99
CA LEU A 16 41.31 21.04 25.28
C LEU A 16 41.63 22.34 24.49
N ARG A 17 41.27 22.30 23.21
CA ARG A 17 40.82 23.42 22.35
C ARG A 17 39.95 22.77 21.28
N SER A 18 38.85 23.29 20.74
CA SER A 18 38.10 24.55 20.83
C SER A 18 36.93 24.33 19.84
N ALA A 19 35.67 24.61 20.19
CA ALA A 19 34.91 25.76 19.67
C ALA A 19 34.58 25.67 18.16
N ILE A 20 33.37 25.87 17.62
CA ILE A 20 32.34 26.88 17.94
C ILE A 20 31.10 26.63 17.04
N ARG A 21 29.89 26.82 17.63
CA ARG A 21 28.57 27.32 17.11
C ARG A 21 27.91 26.64 15.89
N TRP A 22 26.58 26.54 15.71
CA TRP A 22 25.36 27.30 16.07
C TRP A 22 24.20 26.27 16.08
N ALA A 23 22.96 26.42 16.57
CA ALA A 23 22.22 27.36 17.40
C ALA A 23 20.95 26.61 17.84
N ALA A 24 20.42 27.00 19.00
CA ALA A 24 19.19 26.48 19.57
C ALA A 24 17.96 27.14 18.94
N VAL A 25 16.87 26.37 18.85
CA VAL A 25 15.50 26.88 19.04
C VAL A 25 14.80 25.91 20.00
N SER A 26 14.39 26.46 21.13
CA SER A 26 13.63 25.82 22.21
C SER A 26 12.11 25.95 21.99
N LEU A 27 11.36 25.32 22.91
CA LEU A 27 9.91 25.38 23.22
C LEU A 27 9.07 24.27 22.57
N VAL A 28 8.18 23.53 23.26
CA VAL A 28 7.74 23.51 24.67
C VAL A 28 7.20 22.09 24.96
N LEU A 29 7.59 21.50 26.09
CA LEU A 29 6.93 20.32 26.67
C LEU A 29 5.68 20.77 27.41
N GLY A 30 4.51 20.37 26.91
CA GLY A 30 3.26 20.32 27.67
C GLY A 30 2.82 18.86 27.75
N GLY A 31 2.92 18.26 28.93
CA GLY A 31 2.47 16.89 29.17
C GLY A 31 0.96 16.76 29.02
N LEU A 32 0.53 15.66 28.39
CA LEU A 32 -0.80 15.12 28.57
C LEU A 32 -0.72 13.61 28.65
N LEU A 33 -1.42 13.08 29.65
CA LEU A 33 -1.53 11.67 30.01
C LEU A 33 -1.84 10.77 28.80
N ILE A 34 -1.07 9.69 28.65
CA ILE A 34 -1.43 8.56 27.79
C ILE A 34 -2.57 7.82 28.49
N ALA A 35 -3.80 8.17 28.15
CA ALA A 35 -4.94 7.28 28.35
C ALA A 35 -5.03 6.37 27.12
N ASN A 36 -5.04 5.05 27.34
CA ASN A 36 -5.39 4.06 26.33
C ASN A 36 -6.74 4.45 25.69
N PRO A 37 -6.85 4.64 24.38
CA PRO A 37 -8.15 4.76 23.75
C PRO A 37 -8.78 3.36 23.74
N SER A 38 -9.80 3.17 24.58
CA SER A 38 -10.78 2.12 24.38
C SER A 38 -11.43 2.32 23.01
N SER A 39 -11.78 1.22 22.35
CA SER A 39 -12.47 1.15 21.07
C SER A 39 -13.79 1.94 21.11
N ALA A 40 -13.74 3.23 20.80
CA ALA A 40 -14.93 4.04 20.57
C ALA A 40 -15.53 3.66 19.22
N ALA A 41 -16.86 3.56 19.16
CA ALA A 41 -17.58 3.40 17.90
C ALA A 41 -17.23 4.57 16.95
N PRO A 42 -17.16 4.34 15.62
CA PRO A 42 -16.92 5.42 14.67
C PRO A 42 -17.99 6.51 14.82
N SER A 43 -17.56 7.77 14.86
CA SER A 43 -18.42 8.93 15.05
C SER A 43 -18.58 9.67 13.73
N PHE A 44 -19.77 9.60 13.13
CA PHE A 44 -20.08 10.32 11.90
C PHE A 44 -20.16 11.81 12.18
N HIS A 45 -19.23 12.58 11.62
CA HIS A 45 -19.30 14.03 11.62
C HIS A 45 -20.00 14.48 10.33
N THR A 46 -21.29 14.79 10.41
CA THR A 46 -21.92 15.63 9.38
C THR A 46 -21.36 17.03 9.55
N VAL A 47 -20.42 17.44 8.70
CA VAL A 47 -19.95 18.82 8.67
C VAL A 47 -21.07 19.66 8.05
N LYS A 48 -21.98 20.14 8.89
CA LYS A 48 -22.85 21.26 8.52
C LYS A 48 -22.08 22.55 8.76
N ASP A 49 -22.18 23.47 7.80
CA ASP A 49 -21.71 24.86 7.87
C ASP A 49 -20.23 25.11 7.57
N ASN A 50 -19.80 25.07 6.28
CA ASN A 50 -18.60 25.76 5.77
C ASN A 50 -17.30 25.63 6.60
N GLN A 51 -17.17 24.61 7.45
CA GLN A 51 -16.04 24.48 8.35
C GLN A 51 -14.88 23.90 7.56
N TRP A 52 -13.88 24.74 7.36
CA TRP A 52 -12.56 24.37 6.86
C TRP A 52 -11.98 23.30 7.78
N VAL A 53 -12.06 22.04 7.37
CA VAL A 53 -11.30 21.00 8.05
C VAL A 53 -9.87 21.12 7.55
N HIS A 54 -9.01 21.73 8.37
CA HIS A 54 -7.58 21.89 8.07
C HIS A 54 -6.98 20.52 7.72
N GLY A 55 -6.15 20.44 6.67
CA GLY A 55 -5.72 19.16 6.05
C GLY A 55 -5.12 18.13 7.02
N SER A 56 -4.45 18.57 8.09
CA SER A 56 -3.91 17.66 9.13
C SER A 56 -4.99 17.00 9.99
N HIS A 57 -6.11 17.67 10.24
CA HIS A 57 -7.26 17.12 10.97
C HIS A 57 -8.07 16.15 10.10
N VAL A 58 -8.27 16.49 8.82
CA VAL A 58 -8.90 15.58 7.84
C VAL A 58 -8.13 14.27 7.78
N LEU A 59 -6.81 14.31 7.61
CA LEU A 59 -6.00 13.10 7.50
C LEU A 59 -6.12 12.20 8.73
N ARG A 60 -6.05 12.76 9.94
CA ARG A 60 -6.19 11.98 11.17
C ARG A 60 -7.58 11.33 11.28
N THR A 61 -8.63 12.06 10.91
CA THR A 61 -9.99 11.52 10.88
C THR A 61 -10.15 10.45 9.81
N LEU A 62 -9.57 10.64 8.61
CA LEU A 62 -9.65 9.70 7.49
C LEU A 62 -8.86 8.40 7.71
N VAL A 63 -7.82 8.43 8.55
CA VAL A 63 -7.07 7.22 8.96
C VAL A 63 -7.96 6.28 9.77
N ASP A 64 -8.75 6.84 10.70
CA ASP A 64 -9.51 6.06 11.67
C ASP A 64 -10.95 5.79 11.21
N GLN A 65 -11.51 6.66 10.36
CA GLN A 65 -12.93 6.68 9.99
C GLN A 65 -13.14 7.22 8.58
N TRP A 66 -14.23 6.84 7.92
CA TRP A 66 -14.65 7.52 6.69
C TRP A 66 -15.46 8.75 7.04
N LEU A 67 -15.36 9.78 6.20
CA LEU A 67 -16.17 10.98 6.35
C LEU A 67 -17.25 11.00 5.28
N VAL A 68 -18.50 10.96 5.70
CA VAL A 68 -19.65 11.20 4.82
C VAL A 68 -19.90 12.70 4.80
N VAL A 69 -19.89 13.30 3.61
CA VAL A 69 -20.15 14.73 3.42
C VAL A 69 -21.37 14.90 2.52
N ASP A 70 -22.35 15.62 3.06
CA ASP A 70 -23.54 16.06 2.34
C ASP A 70 -23.34 17.50 1.89
N LEU A 71 -23.36 17.72 0.58
CA LEU A 71 -23.13 19.00 -0.07
C LEU A 71 -24.42 19.47 -0.78
N GLN A 72 -24.74 20.75 -0.68
CA GLN A 72 -25.72 21.44 -1.52
C GLN A 72 -25.06 21.98 -2.78
N ASN A 73 -25.85 22.47 -3.74
CA ASN A 73 -25.28 23.06 -4.95
C ASN A 73 -24.27 24.17 -4.62
N GLU A 74 -23.13 24.16 -5.32
CA GLU A 74 -21.97 25.05 -5.13
C GLU A 74 -21.18 24.87 -3.81
N ASP A 75 -21.63 24.01 -2.88
CA ASP A 75 -20.84 23.68 -1.69
C ASP A 75 -19.55 22.96 -2.09
N LYS A 76 -18.49 23.18 -1.31
CA LYS A 76 -17.17 22.60 -1.56
C LYS A 76 -16.71 21.73 -0.40
N ALA A 77 -16.24 20.54 -0.73
CA ALA A 77 -15.39 19.74 0.14
C ALA A 77 -13.94 19.84 -0.34
N TYR A 78 -13.00 19.83 0.60
CA TYR A 78 -11.57 19.82 0.28
C TYR A 78 -10.97 18.49 0.72
N LEU A 79 -10.31 17.83 -0.23
CA LEU A 79 -9.52 16.64 0.02
C LEU A 79 -8.06 17.00 -0.25
N TRP A 80 -7.33 17.32 0.82
CA TRP A 80 -5.99 17.92 0.74
C TRP A 80 -6.03 19.29 0.03
N ASP A 81 -5.42 19.40 -1.14
CA ASP A 81 -5.34 20.59 -1.99
C ASP A 81 -6.38 20.57 -3.12
N VAL A 82 -7.15 19.49 -3.24
CA VAL A 82 -8.14 19.32 -4.29
C VAL A 82 -9.53 19.69 -3.78
N SER A 83 -10.17 20.65 -4.48
CA SER A 83 -11.56 21.02 -4.22
C SER A 83 -12.52 20.13 -5.00
N ILE A 84 -13.56 19.67 -4.32
CA ILE A 84 -14.69 18.93 -4.86
C ILE A 84 -15.93 19.80 -4.66
N THR A 85 -16.48 20.32 -5.76
CA THR A 85 -17.63 21.25 -5.72
C THR A 85 -18.88 20.50 -6.14
N ALA A 86 -19.96 20.56 -5.37
CA ALA A 86 -21.23 19.96 -5.78
C ALA A 86 -21.89 20.78 -6.90
N GLU A 87 -22.35 20.08 -7.94
CA GLU A 87 -23.06 20.68 -9.10
C GLU A 87 -24.59 20.52 -8.98
N GLN A 88 -25.05 19.80 -7.94
CA GLN A 88 -26.46 19.52 -7.70
C GLN A 88 -26.76 19.55 -6.20
N ASP A 89 -27.99 19.92 -5.88
CA ASP A 89 -28.51 19.79 -4.52
C ASP A 89 -28.50 18.32 -4.08
N GLN A 90 -28.14 18.09 -2.81
CA GLN A 90 -28.04 16.76 -2.20
C GLN A 90 -26.97 15.85 -2.81
N THR A 91 -25.80 16.42 -3.11
CA THR A 91 -24.62 15.63 -3.48
C THR A 91 -24.01 15.00 -2.24
N ARG A 92 -23.90 13.66 -2.23
CA ARG A 92 -23.34 12.91 -1.11
C ARG A 92 -22.04 12.24 -1.52
N ILE A 93 -20.97 12.58 -0.83
CA ILE A 93 -19.64 12.01 -1.05
C ILE A 93 -19.15 11.28 0.20
N VAL A 94 -18.37 10.22 -0.02
CA VAL A 94 -17.62 9.54 1.04
C VAL A 94 -16.15 9.80 0.80
N LEU A 95 -15.51 10.45 1.77
CA LEU A 95 -14.08 10.64 1.82
C LEU A 95 -13.46 9.53 2.66
N GLY A 96 -12.32 9.02 2.20
CA GLY A 96 -11.58 8.00 2.92
C GLY A 96 -10.12 7.95 2.52
N MET A 97 -9.40 7.08 3.20
CA MET A 97 -8.00 6.80 2.92
C MET A 97 -7.79 5.29 2.78
N SER A 98 -6.78 4.93 2.01
CA SER A 98 -6.32 3.56 1.79
C SER A 98 -4.80 3.56 1.82
N SER A 99 -4.19 2.36 1.82
CA SER A 99 -2.72 2.23 1.80
C SER A 99 -2.01 2.95 0.64
N GLU A 100 -2.70 3.27 -0.46
CA GLU A 100 -2.09 3.91 -1.63
C GLU A 100 -2.68 5.30 -1.98
N PHE A 101 -3.90 5.60 -1.53
CA PHE A 101 -4.64 6.77 -1.99
C PHE A 101 -5.54 7.35 -0.89
N ILE A 102 -5.78 8.64 -1.02
CA ILE A 102 -6.92 9.34 -0.44
C ILE A 102 -8.00 9.40 -1.53
N PHE A 103 -9.26 9.18 -1.20
CA PHE A 103 -10.32 9.11 -2.18
C PHE A 103 -11.56 9.91 -1.78
N ALA A 104 -12.35 10.28 -2.80
CA ALA A 104 -13.70 10.81 -2.66
C ALA A 104 -14.66 10.07 -3.60
N ALA A 105 -15.54 9.24 -3.05
CA ALA A 105 -16.53 8.49 -3.81
C ALA A 105 -17.88 9.22 -3.81
N VAL A 106 -18.44 9.49 -4.98
CA VAL A 106 -19.76 10.13 -5.11
C VAL A 106 -20.84 9.05 -5.04
N LEU A 107 -21.62 9.04 -3.98
CA LEU A 107 -22.74 8.10 -3.82
C LEU A 107 -24.02 8.63 -4.48
N LYS A 108 -24.23 9.94 -4.42
CA LYS A 108 -25.42 10.60 -4.96
C LYS A 108 -25.08 11.98 -5.49
N GLY A 109 -25.76 12.40 -6.55
CA GLY A 109 -25.59 13.71 -7.17
C GLY A 109 -24.41 13.75 -8.15
N GLN A 110 -23.87 14.96 -8.33
CA GLN A 110 -22.72 15.23 -9.19
C GLN A 110 -21.80 16.22 -8.50
N ALA A 111 -20.50 16.00 -8.65
CA ALA A 111 -19.47 16.88 -8.12
C ALA A 111 -18.40 17.16 -9.17
N ASN A 112 -17.93 18.39 -9.25
CA ASN A 112 -16.87 18.81 -10.15
C ASN A 112 -15.55 18.95 -9.42
N CYS A 113 -14.46 18.54 -10.06
CA CYS A 113 -13.11 18.59 -9.53
C CYS A 113 -12.09 18.74 -10.67
N GLU A 114 -10.80 18.82 -10.34
CA GLU A 114 -9.73 18.92 -11.34
C GLU A 114 -9.70 17.74 -12.33
N ALA A 115 -10.17 16.56 -11.92
CA ALA A 115 -10.28 15.38 -12.78
C ALA A 115 -11.56 15.37 -13.65
N GLY A 116 -12.36 16.44 -13.60
CA GLY A 116 -13.63 16.61 -14.30
C GLY A 116 -14.87 16.38 -13.42
N VAL A 117 -16.03 16.23 -14.06
CA VAL A 117 -17.30 15.95 -13.39
C VAL A 117 -17.36 14.50 -12.95
N LEU A 118 -17.59 14.27 -11.67
CA LEU A 118 -17.85 12.99 -11.00
C LEU A 118 -19.36 12.83 -10.82
N GLU A 119 -19.90 11.68 -11.22
CA GLU A 119 -21.30 11.31 -11.04
C GLU A 119 -21.44 10.23 -9.97
N SER A 120 -22.67 9.90 -9.58
CA SER A 120 -22.94 8.74 -8.72
C SER A 120 -22.29 7.46 -9.27
N GLY A 121 -21.42 6.85 -8.46
CA GLY A 121 -20.60 5.70 -8.86
C GLY A 121 -19.17 6.04 -9.29
N ASP A 122 -18.83 7.32 -9.44
CA ASP A 122 -17.47 7.78 -9.70
C ASP A 122 -16.69 8.00 -8.39
N VAL A 123 -15.37 7.90 -8.50
CA VAL A 123 -14.43 8.14 -7.40
C VAL A 123 -13.25 8.98 -7.89
N LEU A 124 -12.91 10.01 -7.13
CA LEU A 124 -11.66 10.75 -7.25
C LEU A 124 -10.58 10.03 -6.44
N LEU A 125 -9.42 9.79 -7.06
CA LEU A 125 -8.26 9.21 -6.38
C LEU A 125 -7.11 10.20 -6.34
N LEU A 126 -6.62 10.48 -5.14
CA LEU A 126 -5.42 11.26 -4.86
C LEU A 126 -4.32 10.33 -4.36
N ARG A 127 -3.15 10.34 -4.99
CA ARG A 127 -2.03 9.53 -4.53
C ARG A 127 -1.35 10.22 -3.35
N HIS A 128 -0.99 9.45 -2.32
CA HIS A 128 -0.36 9.95 -1.09
C HIS A 128 0.94 10.76 -1.27
N LEU A 129 1.54 10.74 -2.48
CA LEU A 129 2.83 11.37 -2.76
C LEU A 129 2.77 12.55 -3.73
N GLY A 130 1.58 13.06 -4.09
CA GLY A 130 1.41 14.31 -4.86
C GLY A 130 2.06 14.36 -6.25
N THR A 131 2.65 13.27 -6.73
CA THR A 131 3.42 13.24 -7.99
C THR A 131 2.56 12.93 -9.22
N THR A 132 1.27 12.65 -9.03
CA THR A 132 0.36 12.33 -10.13
C THR A 132 -0.90 13.17 -9.98
N PRO A 133 -1.41 13.80 -11.06
CA PRO A 133 -2.65 14.55 -10.99
C PRO A 133 -3.81 13.67 -10.49
N PRO A 134 -4.83 14.27 -9.86
CA PRO A 134 -6.03 13.57 -9.43
C PRO A 134 -6.65 12.77 -10.58
N GLY A 135 -7.04 11.53 -10.29
CA GLY A 135 -7.60 10.63 -11.30
C GLY A 135 -9.08 10.35 -11.05
N LYS A 136 -9.92 10.52 -12.07
CA LYS A 136 -11.32 10.06 -12.07
C LYS A 136 -11.38 8.56 -12.39
N ASN A 137 -12.09 7.80 -11.57
CA ASN A 137 -12.37 6.37 -11.76
C ASN A 137 -13.82 6.05 -11.38
N VAL A 138 -14.20 4.77 -11.50
CA VAL A 138 -15.52 4.23 -11.09
C VAL A 138 -15.29 3.22 -9.97
N PHE A 139 -16.13 3.23 -8.94
CA PHE A 139 -16.14 2.21 -7.88
C PHE A 139 -17.36 1.29 -8.02
N ALA A 140 -17.28 0.05 -7.55
CA ALA A 140 -18.44 -0.84 -7.54
C ALA A 140 -19.19 -0.70 -6.22
N ALA A 141 -20.40 -0.16 -6.30
CA ALA A 141 -21.14 0.23 -5.10
C ALA A 141 -21.56 -0.96 -4.22
N ARG A 142 -21.71 -2.16 -4.79
CA ARG A 142 -22.10 -3.37 -4.04
C ARG A 142 -20.98 -3.81 -3.10
N GLU A 143 -19.77 -3.88 -3.62
CA GLU A 143 -18.57 -4.27 -2.90
C GLU A 143 -18.20 -3.19 -1.89
N PHE A 144 -18.28 -1.91 -2.29
CA PHE A 144 -18.11 -0.79 -1.36
C PHE A 144 -19.11 -0.85 -0.18
N ALA A 145 -20.35 -1.26 -0.43
CA ALA A 145 -21.32 -1.46 0.66
C ALA A 145 -20.97 -2.61 1.61
N GLN A 146 -20.29 -3.66 1.13
CA GLN A 146 -19.78 -4.75 1.98
C GLN A 146 -18.62 -4.30 2.85
N THR A 147 -17.90 -3.30 2.38
CA THR A 147 -16.84 -2.67 3.15
C THR A 147 -17.36 -1.64 4.16
N LEU A 148 -18.64 -1.30 4.23
CA LEU A 148 -19.10 -0.41 5.31
C LEU A 148 -19.27 -1.18 6.63
N ARG A 149 -18.71 -0.67 7.74
CA ARG A 149 -19.08 -1.11 9.11
C ARG A 149 -20.59 -0.93 9.29
N ASP A 150 -21.22 -1.82 10.07
CA ASP A 150 -22.69 -1.86 10.25
C ASP A 150 -23.30 -0.50 10.62
N ALA A 151 -22.61 0.30 11.45
CA ALA A 151 -23.07 1.63 11.87
C ALA A 151 -23.14 2.68 10.75
N GLY A 152 -22.33 2.56 9.68
CA GLY A 152 -22.38 3.48 8.52
C GLY A 152 -23.23 2.94 7.37
N ARG A 153 -23.55 1.65 7.41
CA ARG A 153 -24.28 0.98 6.34
C ARG A 153 -25.75 1.39 6.32
N SER A 154 -26.39 1.61 7.47
CA SER A 154 -27.81 2.01 7.52
C SER A 154 -28.08 3.33 6.83
N ASP A 155 -27.23 4.32 7.06
CA ASP A 155 -27.44 5.71 6.62
C ASP A 155 -27.13 5.89 5.13
N LEU A 156 -26.24 5.05 4.61
CA LEU A 156 -25.81 5.04 3.21
C LEU A 156 -26.54 3.99 2.36
N ALA A 157 -27.27 3.05 2.97
CA ALA A 157 -27.88 1.90 2.30
C ALA A 157 -28.74 2.31 1.09
N THR A 158 -29.57 3.36 1.25
CA THR A 158 -30.48 3.80 0.20
C THR A 158 -29.75 4.34 -1.02
N ASP A 159 -28.70 5.14 -0.81
CA ASP A 159 -27.91 5.74 -1.89
C ASP A 159 -27.05 4.68 -2.58
N LEU A 160 -26.49 3.74 -1.81
CA LEU A 160 -25.74 2.61 -2.35
C LEU A 160 -26.64 1.68 -3.16
N ASP A 161 -27.81 1.30 -2.65
CA ASP A 161 -28.77 0.47 -3.40
C ASP A 161 -29.21 1.13 -4.70
N ARG A 162 -29.40 2.45 -4.70
CA ARG A 162 -29.69 3.22 -5.91
C ARG A 162 -28.52 3.14 -6.90
N THR A 163 -27.31 3.41 -6.43
CA THR A 163 -26.09 3.36 -7.25
C THR A 163 -25.89 1.96 -7.83
N ILE A 164 -26.06 0.90 -7.02
CA ILE A 164 -25.97 -0.52 -7.42
C ILE A 164 -26.97 -0.85 -8.54
N LYS A 165 -28.20 -0.33 -8.47
CA LYS A 165 -29.24 -0.57 -9.48
C LYS A 165 -28.94 0.12 -10.81
N VAL A 166 -28.34 1.32 -10.78
CA VAL A 166 -28.04 2.13 -11.97
C VAL A 166 -26.70 1.70 -12.61
N GLN A 167 -25.76 1.23 -11.80
CA GLN A 167 -24.52 0.63 -12.29
C GLN A 167 -24.82 -0.69 -13.01
N LYS A 168 -24.94 -0.65 -14.34
CA LYS A 168 -25.02 -1.83 -15.21
C LYS A 168 -23.73 -2.65 -15.11
N GLN A 169 -23.61 -3.56 -14.13
CA GLN A 169 -22.43 -4.42 -13.88
C GLN A 169 -21.13 -3.80 -14.40
N LYS A 170 -20.86 -2.56 -13.98
CA LYS A 170 -19.66 -1.86 -14.43
C LYS A 170 -18.59 -2.26 -13.44
N ARG A 171 -17.67 -3.11 -13.91
CA ARG A 171 -16.34 -3.39 -13.36
C ARG A 171 -16.32 -3.47 -11.82
N PHE A 172 -16.46 -4.72 -11.38
CA PHE A 172 -16.14 -5.23 -10.05
C PHE A 172 -15.03 -4.45 -9.34
N TRP A 173 -15.30 -4.03 -8.10
CA TRP A 173 -14.32 -3.43 -7.20
C TRP A 173 -14.06 -4.37 -6.03
N GLY A 174 -13.33 -5.42 -6.36
CA GLY A 174 -12.39 -6.14 -5.50
C GLY A 174 -11.10 -6.48 -6.26
N VAL A 175 -11.01 -6.14 -7.56
CA VAL A 175 -9.83 -6.33 -8.39
C VAL A 175 -9.82 -5.34 -9.57
N LEU A 176 -9.07 -4.23 -9.56
CA LEU A 176 -8.87 -3.44 -10.80
C LEU A 176 -7.79 -4.09 -11.69
N ARG A 177 -8.18 -4.40 -12.93
CA ARG A 177 -7.43 -3.89 -14.07
C ARG A 177 -7.84 -2.41 -14.21
N PRO A 178 -6.96 -1.47 -14.55
CA PRO A 178 -5.83 -0.92 -13.76
C PRO A 178 -6.07 -0.76 -12.24
N THR A 179 -5.45 -1.68 -11.50
CA THR A 179 -4.99 -1.73 -10.07
C THR A 179 -5.87 -1.87 -8.81
N ASN A 180 -6.52 -3.04 -8.63
CA ASN A 180 -6.90 -3.70 -7.37
C ASN A 180 -6.61 -2.90 -6.09
N LEU A 181 -7.57 -2.12 -5.60
CA LEU A 181 -7.45 -1.40 -4.35
C LEU A 181 -8.69 -1.65 -3.50
N ASN A 182 -8.47 -2.17 -2.30
CA ASN A 182 -9.46 -2.24 -1.25
C ASN A 182 -9.51 -0.84 -0.61
N VAL A 183 -10.44 -0.01 -1.09
CA VAL A 183 -10.48 1.41 -0.76
C VAL A 183 -11.37 1.58 0.44
N GLY A 184 -10.76 1.24 1.58
CA GLY A 184 -11.45 1.07 2.84
C GLY A 184 -12.24 -0.23 2.80
N SER A 185 -11.72 -1.28 3.42
CA SER A 185 -12.57 -1.98 4.36
C SER A 185 -12.12 -1.46 5.72
N PRO A 186 -13.02 -1.12 6.64
CA PRO A 186 -12.73 -0.99 8.04
C PRO A 186 -12.48 -2.42 8.57
N MET A 187 -11.47 -3.07 8.01
CA MET A 187 -10.87 -4.21 8.63
C MET A 187 -10.27 -3.70 9.94
N ASN A 188 -10.13 -4.61 10.90
CA ASN A 188 -9.39 -4.35 12.13
C ASN A 188 -8.08 -3.60 11.80
N ASP A 189 -7.70 -2.59 12.58
CA ASP A 189 -6.47 -1.81 12.42
C ASP A 189 -5.24 -2.71 12.18
N ASP A 190 -5.23 -3.90 12.78
CA ASP A 190 -4.25 -4.96 12.54
C ASP A 190 -4.09 -5.35 11.05
N VAL A 191 -5.19 -5.38 10.30
CA VAL A 191 -5.24 -5.80 8.90
C VAL A 191 -4.83 -4.66 7.98
N GLU A 192 -5.21 -3.41 8.25
CA GLU A 192 -4.71 -2.26 7.49
C GLU A 192 -3.23 -2.00 7.75
N ALA A 193 -2.78 -2.13 9.01
CA ALA A 193 -1.36 -2.07 9.34
C ALA A 193 -0.56 -3.16 8.60
N LEU A 194 -1.10 -4.38 8.54
CA LEU A 194 -0.52 -5.45 7.73
C LEU A 194 -0.52 -5.07 6.24
N ARG A 195 -1.61 -4.52 5.70
CA ARG A 195 -1.71 -4.09 4.30
C ARG A 195 -0.67 -3.05 3.93
N GLN A 196 -0.65 -1.95 4.67
CA GLN A 196 0.30 -0.85 4.47
C GLN A 196 1.76 -1.35 4.49
N SER A 197 2.05 -2.34 5.32
CA SER A 197 3.41 -2.83 5.51
C SER A 197 3.91 -3.77 4.39
N TYR A 198 3.04 -4.34 3.53
CA TYR A 198 3.47 -5.03 2.30
C TYR A 198 3.16 -4.28 1.00
N THR A 199 2.36 -3.21 1.04
CA THR A 199 2.13 -2.30 -0.10
C THR A 199 3.36 -1.44 -0.37
N THR A 200 4.41 -2.07 -0.92
CA THR A 200 5.66 -1.41 -1.27
C THR A 200 5.59 -0.79 -2.67
N PRO A 201 6.41 0.25 -2.99
CA PRO A 201 6.45 0.84 -4.32
C PRO A 201 6.67 -0.18 -5.46
N THR A 202 7.43 -1.25 -5.19
CA THR A 202 7.65 -2.34 -6.14
C THR A 202 6.36 -3.10 -6.46
N LEU A 203 5.60 -3.50 -5.45
CA LEU A 203 4.33 -4.19 -5.64
C LEU A 203 3.32 -3.30 -6.38
N VAL A 204 3.25 -2.02 -6.00
CA VAL A 204 2.38 -1.04 -6.67
C VAL A 204 2.76 -0.90 -8.15
N ARG A 205 4.06 -0.77 -8.46
CA ARG A 205 4.55 -0.66 -9.83
C ARG A 205 4.19 -1.88 -10.67
N LEU A 206 4.37 -3.09 -10.13
CA LEU A 206 4.05 -4.34 -10.84
C LEU A 206 2.56 -4.49 -11.12
N LYS A 207 1.72 -4.17 -10.13
CA LYS A 207 0.26 -4.15 -10.32
C LYS A 207 -0.15 -3.18 -11.43
N ARG A 208 0.55 -2.04 -11.56
CA ARG A 208 0.26 -0.99 -12.55
C ARG A 208 0.80 -1.27 -13.94
N SER A 209 1.77 -2.18 -14.08
CA SER A 209 2.39 -2.47 -15.38
C SER A 209 1.66 -3.53 -16.19
N VAL A 210 0.59 -4.13 -15.66
CA VAL A 210 -0.22 -5.14 -16.37
C VAL A 210 -1.58 -4.56 -16.74
N ASP A 211 -1.96 -4.73 -18.00
CA ASP A 211 -3.31 -4.40 -18.48
C ASP A 211 -4.28 -5.55 -18.23
N ASP A 212 -3.79 -6.79 -18.22
CA ASP A 212 -4.52 -8.01 -17.88
C ASP A 212 -4.04 -8.60 -16.55
N ILE A 213 -4.96 -8.82 -15.62
CA ILE A 213 -4.65 -9.43 -14.31
C ILE A 213 -4.07 -10.85 -14.41
N HIS A 214 -4.38 -11.58 -15.50
CA HIS A 214 -3.84 -12.92 -15.74
C HIS A 214 -2.34 -12.90 -16.10
N GLU A 215 -1.78 -11.73 -16.46
CA GLU A 215 -0.35 -11.53 -16.70
C GLU A 215 0.43 -11.26 -15.40
N LEU A 216 -0.25 -10.83 -14.33
CA LEU A 216 0.39 -10.48 -13.06
C LEU A 216 1.21 -11.62 -12.44
N PRO A 217 0.74 -12.88 -12.41
CA PRO A 217 1.54 -13.99 -11.87
C PRO A 217 2.88 -14.17 -12.60
N GLU A 218 2.86 -14.12 -13.94
CA GLU A 218 4.07 -14.25 -14.75
C GLU A 218 5.04 -13.09 -14.47
N LEU A 219 4.52 -11.87 -14.43
CA LEU A 219 5.34 -10.69 -14.16
C LEU A 219 5.95 -10.72 -12.75
N VAL A 220 5.21 -11.18 -11.73
CA VAL A 220 5.72 -11.35 -10.37
C VAL A 220 6.80 -12.42 -10.31
N ALA A 221 6.59 -13.58 -10.94
CA ALA A 221 7.60 -14.64 -11.01
C ALA A 221 8.88 -14.15 -11.70
N PHE A 222 8.74 -13.48 -12.85
CA PHE A 222 9.88 -12.94 -13.59
C PHE A 222 10.64 -11.90 -12.78
N THR A 223 9.93 -10.93 -12.18
CA THR A 223 10.54 -9.86 -11.39
C THR A 223 11.26 -10.41 -10.16
N PHE A 224 10.67 -11.40 -9.48
CA PHE A 224 11.30 -12.06 -8.34
C PHE A 224 12.59 -12.77 -8.74
N LEU A 225 12.56 -13.57 -9.80
CA LEU A 225 13.73 -14.31 -10.28
C LEU A 225 14.82 -13.38 -10.83
N GLN A 226 14.44 -12.27 -11.47
CA GLN A 226 15.37 -11.24 -11.88
C GLN A 226 16.03 -10.55 -10.68
N ALA A 227 15.26 -10.24 -9.64
CA ALA A 227 15.77 -9.67 -8.40
C ALA A 227 16.72 -10.63 -7.66
N ALA A 228 16.39 -11.93 -7.64
CA ALA A 228 17.28 -12.97 -7.12
C ALA A 228 18.61 -13.01 -7.86
N ASN A 229 18.58 -13.04 -9.20
CA ASN A 229 19.79 -13.04 -10.02
C ASN A 229 20.63 -11.76 -9.85
N ALA A 230 19.99 -10.63 -9.51
CA ALA A 230 20.63 -9.34 -9.26
C ALA A 230 21.03 -9.10 -7.80
N ASN A 231 20.88 -10.08 -6.90
CA ASN A 231 21.08 -9.93 -5.45
C ASN A 231 20.28 -8.77 -4.82
N ASN A 232 19.08 -8.49 -5.32
CA ASN A 232 18.21 -7.41 -4.84
C ASN A 232 17.27 -7.91 -3.74
N ALA A 233 17.76 -7.92 -2.51
CA ALA A 233 17.00 -8.37 -1.33
C ALA A 233 15.74 -7.55 -1.08
N GLU A 234 15.73 -6.25 -1.41
CA GLU A 234 14.57 -5.37 -1.21
C GLU A 234 13.39 -5.77 -2.10
N THR A 235 13.64 -6.05 -3.37
CA THR A 235 12.60 -6.49 -4.32
C THR A 235 12.10 -7.88 -3.98
N ILE A 236 12.99 -8.80 -3.57
CA ILE A 236 12.61 -10.12 -3.09
C ILE A 236 11.71 -9.98 -1.86
N ALA A 237 12.14 -9.22 -0.85
CA ALA A 237 11.38 -8.98 0.36
C ALA A 237 9.99 -8.46 0.04
N ALA A 238 9.85 -7.49 -0.86
CA ALA A 238 8.58 -6.93 -1.31
C ALA A 238 7.62 -7.95 -1.94
N LEU A 239 8.14 -9.00 -2.58
CA LEU A 239 7.38 -9.99 -3.33
C LEU A 239 7.12 -11.30 -2.58
N LEU A 240 7.70 -11.51 -1.39
CA LEU A 240 7.40 -12.66 -0.54
C LEU A 240 5.96 -12.61 -0.01
N ASP A 241 5.30 -13.75 0.16
CA ASP A 241 3.98 -13.84 0.82
C ASP A 241 4.05 -13.18 2.21
N PRO A 242 3.21 -12.17 2.52
CA PRO A 242 3.22 -11.50 3.82
C PRO A 242 2.56 -12.33 4.94
N THR A 243 1.83 -13.40 4.61
CA THR A 243 1.07 -14.20 5.58
C THR A 243 1.90 -14.75 6.75
N PRO A 244 3.12 -15.28 6.55
CA PRO A 244 3.96 -15.78 7.65
C PRO A 244 4.43 -14.68 8.61
N PHE A 245 4.31 -13.41 8.23
CA PHE A 245 4.89 -12.29 8.96
C PHE A 245 3.84 -11.43 9.69
N ARG A 246 2.61 -11.93 9.85
CA ARG A 246 1.52 -11.19 10.51
C ARG A 246 1.88 -10.74 11.93
N SER A 247 2.59 -11.58 12.69
CA SER A 247 3.08 -11.22 14.03
C SER A 247 4.11 -10.09 13.97
N SER A 248 5.07 -10.18 13.05
CA SER A 248 6.10 -9.16 12.83
C SER A 248 5.51 -7.81 12.44
N ALA A 249 4.42 -7.78 11.66
CA ALA A 249 3.71 -6.55 11.31
C ALA A 249 3.13 -5.85 12.54
N LYS A 250 2.55 -6.61 13.48
CA LYS A 250 2.02 -6.06 14.75
C LYS A 250 3.10 -5.46 15.63
N GLU A 251 4.33 -5.94 15.50
CA GLU A 251 5.49 -5.46 16.25
C GLU A 251 6.28 -4.36 15.50
N GLY A 252 5.83 -3.94 14.31
CA GLY A 252 6.53 -2.97 13.48
C GLY A 252 7.84 -3.47 12.86
N ARG A 253 8.08 -4.80 12.86
CA ARG A 253 9.32 -5.44 12.36
C ARG A 253 9.18 -6.13 11.00
N LEU A 254 8.03 -5.95 10.33
CA LEU A 254 7.72 -6.68 9.09
C LEU A 254 8.80 -6.54 8.01
N GLU A 255 9.22 -5.30 7.74
CA GLU A 255 10.19 -5.03 6.67
C GLU A 255 11.55 -5.66 6.97
N GLU A 256 12.00 -5.56 8.22
CA GLU A 256 13.23 -6.17 8.70
C GLU A 256 13.20 -7.69 8.56
N ASP A 257 12.13 -8.34 9.04
CA ASP A 257 11.99 -9.79 8.98
C ASP A 257 11.87 -10.31 7.54
N ARG A 258 11.11 -9.62 6.68
CA ARG A 258 11.02 -9.98 5.25
C ARG A 258 12.36 -9.80 4.55
N ARG A 259 13.11 -8.74 4.86
CA ARG A 259 14.46 -8.52 4.32
C ARG A 259 15.44 -9.59 4.81
N ALA A 260 15.36 -10.00 6.07
CA ALA A 260 16.18 -11.09 6.60
C ALA A 260 15.90 -12.42 5.90
N ILE A 261 14.63 -12.75 5.63
CA ILE A 261 14.26 -13.92 4.83
C ILE A 261 14.72 -13.77 3.38
N ALA A 262 14.58 -12.60 2.76
CA ALA A 262 15.06 -12.34 1.41
C ALA A 262 16.58 -12.56 1.28
N THR A 263 17.37 -12.16 2.27
CA THR A 263 18.81 -12.45 2.32
C THR A 263 19.07 -13.95 2.37
N ARG A 264 18.35 -14.72 3.21
CA ARG A 264 18.49 -16.20 3.26
C ARG A 264 18.06 -16.89 1.97
N VAL A 265 17.10 -16.31 1.24
CA VAL A 265 16.68 -16.76 -0.09
C VAL A 265 17.81 -16.56 -1.10
N LEU A 266 18.50 -15.43 -1.05
CA LEU A 266 19.65 -15.12 -1.92
C LEU A 266 20.87 -16.02 -1.63
N GLU A 267 21.03 -16.48 -0.39
CA GLU A 267 22.08 -17.44 0.00
C GLU A 267 21.86 -18.86 -0.56
N GLN A 268 20.67 -19.15 -1.12
CA GLN A 268 20.40 -20.45 -1.71
C GLN A 268 21.17 -20.63 -3.01
N ASN A 269 21.72 -21.83 -3.22
CA ASN A 269 22.54 -22.16 -4.40
C ASN A 269 21.83 -21.93 -5.75
N TRP A 270 20.49 -21.90 -5.78
CA TRP A 270 19.74 -21.65 -7.01
C TRP A 270 19.70 -20.16 -7.40
N ALA A 271 19.87 -19.23 -6.45
CA ALA A 271 19.65 -17.80 -6.68
C ALA A 271 20.66 -17.17 -7.64
N SER A 272 21.91 -17.68 -7.69
CA SER A 272 22.99 -17.16 -8.53
C SER A 272 23.09 -17.79 -9.92
N GLY A 273 22.30 -18.85 -10.19
CA GLY A 273 22.38 -19.64 -11.42
C GLY A 273 21.18 -19.50 -12.34
N ILE A 274 20.29 -18.55 -12.10
CA ILE A 274 18.98 -18.47 -12.76
C ILE A 274 19.14 -18.14 -14.24
N ALA A 275 18.62 -19.02 -15.11
CA ALA A 275 18.50 -18.74 -16.54
C ALA A 275 17.13 -18.07 -16.81
N LEU A 276 17.05 -16.74 -16.81
CA LEU A 276 15.77 -16.02 -16.95
C LEU A 276 14.97 -16.39 -18.21
N GLY A 277 15.64 -16.73 -19.33
CA GLY A 277 14.96 -17.19 -20.55
C GLY A 277 14.35 -18.60 -20.46
N SER A 278 14.54 -19.31 -19.35
CA SER A 278 13.98 -20.65 -19.12
C SER A 278 12.66 -20.64 -18.35
N ILE A 279 12.20 -19.47 -17.91
CA ILE A 279 10.96 -19.32 -17.15
C ILE A 279 9.78 -19.70 -18.05
N LYS A 280 8.96 -20.66 -17.61
CA LYS A 280 7.78 -21.13 -18.34
C LYS A 280 6.60 -21.31 -17.39
N ALA A 281 5.43 -20.86 -17.82
CA ALA A 281 4.18 -21.15 -17.13
C ALA A 281 3.89 -22.66 -17.14
N THR A 282 3.31 -23.16 -16.05
CA THR A 282 2.69 -24.49 -16.02
C THR A 282 1.19 -24.39 -16.36
N PRO A 283 0.44 -25.51 -16.47
CA PRO A 283 -1.01 -25.44 -16.58
C PRO A 283 -1.70 -24.73 -15.41
N ASP A 284 -1.05 -24.69 -14.23
CA ASP A 284 -1.47 -23.86 -13.10
C ASP A 284 -0.87 -22.45 -13.24
N PRO A 285 -1.70 -21.39 -13.38
CA PRO A 285 -1.21 -20.02 -13.58
C PRO A 285 -0.48 -19.43 -12.37
N MET A 286 -0.56 -20.08 -11.21
CA MET A 286 0.17 -19.67 -10.00
C MET A 286 1.50 -20.43 -9.85
N ARG A 287 1.95 -21.13 -10.89
CA ARG A 287 3.17 -21.91 -10.87
C ARG A 287 3.98 -21.74 -12.15
N PHE A 288 5.27 -21.50 -11.97
CA PHE A 288 6.23 -21.35 -13.06
C PHE A 288 7.42 -22.24 -12.81
N VAL A 289 7.99 -22.79 -13.88
CA VAL A 289 9.21 -23.58 -13.85
C VAL A 289 10.36 -22.78 -14.43
N PHE A 290 11.56 -22.94 -13.88
CA PHE A 290 12.77 -22.30 -14.38
C PHE A 290 13.98 -23.19 -14.13
N LEU A 291 15.09 -22.91 -14.81
CA LEU A 291 16.37 -23.54 -14.59
C LEU A 291 17.26 -22.63 -13.76
N ALA A 292 17.92 -23.22 -12.75
CA ALA A 292 19.05 -22.62 -12.07
C ALA A 292 20.26 -23.56 -12.20
N GLY A 293 21.29 -23.12 -12.94
CA GLY A 293 22.31 -24.02 -13.48
C GLY A 293 21.65 -25.09 -14.36
N ASN A 294 21.89 -26.37 -14.03
CA ASN A 294 21.31 -27.52 -14.75
C ASN A 294 20.16 -28.20 -13.99
N LYS A 295 19.62 -27.56 -12.95
CA LYS A 295 18.55 -28.13 -12.12
C LYS A 295 17.24 -27.38 -12.34
N PRO A 296 16.12 -28.10 -12.57
CA PRO A 296 14.81 -27.49 -12.67
C PRO A 296 14.24 -27.16 -11.28
N TYR A 297 13.65 -25.97 -11.17
CA TYR A 297 12.96 -25.47 -9.99
C TYR A 297 11.56 -25.02 -10.36
N GLN A 298 10.67 -25.01 -9.38
CA GLN A 298 9.32 -24.49 -9.48
C GLN A 298 9.15 -23.36 -8.47
N ILE A 299 8.63 -22.24 -8.93
CA ILE A 299 8.16 -21.14 -8.08
C ILE A 299 6.65 -21.25 -7.91
N HIS A 300 6.20 -21.17 -6.67
CA HIS A 300 4.81 -21.20 -6.27
C HIS A 300 4.39 -19.81 -5.84
N LEU A 301 3.34 -19.32 -6.46
CA LEU A 301 2.73 -18.06 -6.15
C LEU A 301 1.44 -18.27 -5.34
N THR A 302 1.06 -17.26 -4.59
CA THR A 302 -0.22 -17.21 -3.87
C THR A 302 -0.88 -15.85 -4.06
N VAL A 303 -2.20 -15.82 -3.92
CA VAL A 303 -2.96 -14.57 -3.88
C VAL A 303 -3.15 -14.18 -2.42
N PHE A 304 -2.76 -12.96 -2.08
CA PHE A 304 -3.03 -12.37 -0.78
C PHE A 304 -3.56 -10.95 -0.99
N ASP A 305 -4.77 -10.68 -0.48
CA ASP A 305 -5.38 -9.34 -0.55
C ASP A 305 -5.34 -8.71 -1.97
N GLY A 306 -5.71 -9.50 -2.99
CA GLY A 306 -5.70 -9.07 -4.39
C GLY A 306 -4.32 -8.82 -5.00
N GLY A 307 -3.23 -9.09 -4.28
CA GLY A 307 -1.86 -9.15 -4.81
C GLY A 307 -1.41 -10.57 -5.07
N VAL A 308 -0.43 -10.72 -5.97
CA VAL A 308 0.26 -12.00 -6.22
C VAL A 308 1.63 -11.95 -5.58
N PHE A 309 1.97 -12.97 -4.80
CA PHE A 309 3.20 -13.06 -4.03
C PHE A 309 3.86 -14.42 -4.20
N VAL A 310 5.17 -14.47 -3.99
CA VAL A 310 5.95 -15.70 -3.97
C VAL A 310 5.80 -16.37 -2.61
N GLN A 311 5.22 -17.57 -2.61
CA GLN A 311 5.05 -18.37 -1.41
C GLN A 311 6.28 -19.24 -1.14
N ARG A 312 6.79 -19.93 -2.17
CA ARG A 312 7.96 -20.81 -2.05
C ARG A 312 8.60 -21.12 -3.40
N ILE A 313 9.84 -21.62 -3.34
CA ILE A 313 10.58 -22.18 -4.47
C ILE A 313 11.07 -23.56 -4.05
N GLU A 314 10.88 -24.56 -4.91
CA GLU A 314 11.29 -25.94 -4.65
C GLU A 314 11.93 -26.59 -5.88
N PRO A 315 12.89 -27.52 -5.71
CA PRO A 315 13.43 -28.28 -6.84
C PRO A 315 12.36 -29.21 -7.41
N ILE A 316 12.31 -29.34 -8.73
CA ILE A 316 11.46 -30.33 -9.38
C ILE A 316 12.20 -31.66 -9.31
N THR A 317 11.87 -32.48 -8.32
CA THR A 317 12.37 -33.85 -8.27
C THR A 317 11.79 -34.57 -9.48
N ALA A 318 12.65 -35.08 -10.36
CA ALA A 318 12.20 -35.94 -11.45
C ALA A 318 11.33 -37.05 -10.83
N ALA A 319 10.13 -37.25 -11.37
CA ALA A 319 9.30 -38.36 -10.94
C ALA A 319 10.16 -39.62 -11.01
N THR A 320 10.33 -40.31 -9.87
CA THR A 320 10.96 -41.62 -9.85
C THR A 320 10.20 -42.45 -10.89
N PRO A 321 10.86 -42.97 -11.93
CA PRO A 321 10.17 -43.80 -12.90
C PRO A 321 9.51 -44.94 -12.12
N THR A 322 8.18 -44.99 -12.16
CA THR A 322 7.43 -46.11 -11.60
C THR A 322 7.90 -47.35 -12.35
N PRO A 323 8.51 -48.34 -11.67
CA PRO A 323 9.07 -49.51 -12.32
C PRO A 323 8.02 -50.33 -13.07
#